data_AF-A0A3C1HGR0-F1
#
_entry.id   AF-A0A3C1HGR0-F1
#
_cell.length_a   1.000
_cell.length_b   1.000
_cell.length_c   1.000
_cell.angle_alpha   90.00
_cell.angle_beta   90.00
_cell.angle_gamma   90.00
#
_symmetry.space_group_name_H-M   'P 1'
#
loop_
_entity.id
_entity.type
_entity.pdbx_description
1 polymer ?
#
loop_
_entity_poly.entity_id
_entity_poly.type
_entity_poly.pdbx_seq_one_letter_code
_entity_poly.pdbx_strand_id
1 'polypeptide(L)'
;WNYLAAWGYALQAWGNSAEKAKEFVSRFYKNVPVLDSGARGATTTFIQSGIGDVLVGWENEAFLAVKEFGADRFEIVVPSVSILAEPPVAVVEKVARRHGTEAAAKAYLDFLYSEEGQEIAGRNFYRPRSKTAAAKYSAQFSKVKLFTIDEVFGGWQKAQKEHFNDGGVFDQIYVK
;
A
#
# COMPACT_ATOMS: atom_id res chain seq x y z
N TRP A 1 -1.69 -4.79 -2.10
CA TRP A 1 -1.36 -4.51 -0.68
C TRP A 1 -2.58 -4.62 0.23
N ASN A 2 -3.66 -3.85 0.05
CA ASN A 2 -4.85 -3.89 0.94
C ASN A 2 -5.43 -5.31 1.14
N TYR A 3 -5.60 -6.07 0.05
CA TYR A 3 -5.99 -7.49 0.10
C TYR A 3 -5.06 -8.31 1.03
N LEU A 4 -3.74 -8.18 0.83
CA LEU A 4 -2.74 -8.93 1.59
C LEU A 4 -2.67 -8.47 3.05
N ALA A 5 -2.94 -7.19 3.33
CA ALA A 5 -3.05 -6.66 4.69
C ALA A 5 -4.20 -7.36 5.45
N ALA A 6 -5.39 -7.40 4.84
CA ALA A 6 -6.56 -8.09 5.39
C ALA A 6 -6.33 -9.61 5.55
N TRP A 7 -5.69 -10.23 4.56
CA TRP A 7 -5.33 -11.65 4.61
C TRP A 7 -4.32 -11.95 5.72
N GLY A 8 -3.24 -11.16 5.84
CA GLY A 8 -2.23 -11.36 6.86
C GLY A 8 -2.73 -11.08 8.27
N TYR A 9 -3.63 -10.09 8.45
CA TYR A 9 -4.39 -9.93 9.71
C TYR A 9 -5.14 -11.22 10.05
N ALA A 10 -5.85 -11.77 9.07
CA ALA A 10 -6.66 -12.96 9.26
C ALA A 10 -5.82 -14.20 9.64
N LEU A 11 -4.68 -14.40 8.99
CA LEU A 11 -3.74 -15.47 9.35
C LEU A 11 -3.28 -15.32 10.80
N GLN A 12 -2.90 -14.11 11.24
CA GLN A 12 -2.49 -13.88 12.63
C GLN A 12 -3.63 -14.10 13.63
N ALA A 13 -4.86 -13.71 13.29
CA ALA A 13 -6.03 -13.84 14.16
C ALA A 13 -6.51 -15.29 14.33
N TRP A 14 -6.31 -16.15 13.31
CA TRP A 14 -6.89 -17.50 13.26
C TRP A 14 -5.85 -18.60 13.08
N GLY A 15 -4.69 -18.46 13.73
CA GLY A 15 -3.69 -19.53 13.83
C GLY A 15 -3.12 -19.97 12.48
N ASN A 16 -2.95 -19.03 11.54
CA ASN A 16 -2.49 -19.23 10.18
C ASN A 16 -3.37 -20.14 9.30
N SER A 17 -4.67 -20.29 9.61
CA SER A 17 -5.60 -21.00 8.70
C SER A 17 -5.90 -20.18 7.45
N ALA A 18 -5.52 -20.72 6.29
CA ALA A 18 -5.81 -20.13 4.99
C ALA A 18 -7.32 -20.12 4.67
N GLU A 19 -8.06 -21.13 5.14
CA GLU A 19 -9.51 -21.22 4.98
C GLU A 19 -10.22 -20.10 5.74
N LYS A 20 -9.79 -19.84 6.99
CA LYS A 20 -10.32 -18.74 7.79
C LYS A 20 -9.93 -17.37 7.23
N ALA A 21 -8.72 -17.25 6.68
CA ALA A 21 -8.31 -16.05 5.97
C ALA A 21 -9.18 -15.78 4.75
N LYS A 22 -9.43 -16.81 3.94
CA LYS A 22 -10.33 -16.71 2.79
C LYS A 22 -11.75 -16.34 3.21
N GLU A 23 -12.31 -16.97 4.23
CA GLU A 23 -13.65 -16.67 4.77
C GLU A 23 -13.76 -15.19 5.20
N PHE A 24 -12.75 -14.70 5.94
CA PHE A 24 -12.70 -13.31 6.38
C PHE A 24 -12.61 -12.34 5.20
N VAL A 25 -11.67 -12.56 4.28
CA VAL A 25 -11.48 -11.68 3.13
C VAL A 25 -12.68 -11.74 2.18
N SER A 26 -13.37 -12.88 2.05
CA SER A 26 -14.66 -12.95 1.35
C SER A 26 -15.72 -12.06 1.97
N ARG A 27 -15.88 -12.09 3.31
CA ARG A 27 -16.82 -11.16 3.98
C ARG A 27 -16.39 -9.71 3.84
N PHE A 28 -15.08 -9.44 3.87
CA PHE A 28 -14.54 -8.10 3.65
C PHE A 28 -14.95 -7.56 2.27
N TYR A 29 -14.72 -8.31 1.20
CA TYR A 29 -15.05 -7.88 -0.16
C TYR A 29 -16.55 -7.81 -0.45
N LYS A 30 -17.39 -8.56 0.26
CA LYS A 30 -18.86 -8.38 0.21
C LYS A 30 -19.33 -7.00 0.66
N ASN A 31 -18.51 -6.30 1.44
CA ASN A 31 -18.77 -4.92 1.88
C ASN A 31 -18.08 -3.88 0.99
N VAL A 32 -17.48 -4.27 -0.14
CA VAL A 32 -16.81 -3.34 -1.07
C VAL A 32 -17.78 -2.99 -2.21
N PRO A 33 -18.44 -1.82 -2.18
CA PRO A 33 -19.40 -1.44 -3.21
C PRO A 33 -18.74 -1.01 -4.53
N VAL A 34 -17.51 -0.49 -4.45
CA VAL A 34 -16.75 0.03 -5.60
C VAL A 34 -15.31 -0.45 -5.50
N LEU A 35 -14.82 -1.05 -6.59
CA LEU A 35 -13.43 -1.47 -6.73
C LEU A 35 -12.77 -0.67 -7.86
N ASP A 36 -12.33 0.56 -7.54
CA ASP A 36 -11.66 1.44 -8.49
C ASP A 36 -10.34 0.85 -9.00
N SER A 37 -9.99 1.17 -10.26
CA SER A 37 -8.78 0.66 -10.92
C SER A 37 -7.46 1.17 -10.32
N GLY A 38 -7.51 2.24 -9.50
CA GLY A 38 -6.35 2.84 -8.86
C GLY A 38 -6.69 3.56 -7.57
N ALA A 39 -5.69 3.67 -6.68
CA ALA A 39 -5.87 4.22 -5.34
C ALA A 39 -6.45 5.65 -5.33
N ARG A 40 -5.98 6.52 -6.23
CA ARG A 40 -6.50 7.90 -6.33
C ARG A 40 -7.97 7.94 -6.77
N GLY A 41 -8.38 6.98 -7.61
CA GLY A 41 -9.79 6.80 -7.97
C GLY A 41 -10.63 6.48 -6.74
N ALA A 42 -10.20 5.49 -5.95
CA ALA A 42 -10.86 5.12 -4.69
C ALA A 42 -10.94 6.29 -3.69
N THR A 43 -9.87 7.08 -3.56
CA THR A 43 -9.87 8.31 -2.75
C THR A 43 -10.92 9.31 -3.24
N THR A 44 -11.04 9.48 -4.55
CA THR A 44 -12.03 10.39 -5.17
C THR A 44 -13.46 9.90 -4.93
N THR A 45 -13.72 8.61 -5.15
CA THR A 45 -15.01 7.95 -4.86
C THR A 45 -15.43 8.16 -3.41
N PHE A 46 -14.52 7.96 -2.46
CA PHE A 46 -14.82 8.12 -1.04
C PHE A 46 -15.04 9.58 -0.65
N ILE A 47 -14.12 10.48 -1.01
CA ILE A 47 -14.11 11.87 -0.52
C ILE A 47 -15.09 12.76 -1.27
N GLN A 48 -15.09 12.68 -2.60
CA GLN A 48 -15.86 13.58 -3.46
C GLN A 48 -17.26 13.03 -3.75
N SER A 49 -17.34 11.74 -4.09
CA SER A 49 -18.63 11.10 -4.38
C SER A 49 -19.37 10.65 -3.11
N GLY A 50 -18.69 10.64 -1.96
CA GLY A 50 -19.30 10.29 -0.66
C GLY A 50 -19.75 8.83 -0.57
N ILE A 51 -19.07 7.93 -1.28
CA ILE A 51 -19.44 6.50 -1.36
C ILE A 51 -18.58 5.68 -0.39
N GLY A 52 -19.25 5.00 0.54
CA GLY A 52 -18.63 4.10 1.53
C GLY A 52 -18.37 4.77 2.87
N ASP A 53 -18.34 3.97 3.94
CA ASP A 53 -18.11 4.46 5.31
C ASP A 53 -16.62 4.49 5.68
N VAL A 54 -15.81 3.64 5.04
CA VAL A 54 -14.36 3.52 5.28
C VAL A 54 -13.63 3.32 3.96
N LEU A 55 -12.59 4.11 3.72
CA LEU A 55 -11.61 3.88 2.66
C LEU A 55 -10.41 3.10 3.20
N VAL A 56 -10.20 1.89 2.68
CA VAL A 56 -8.93 1.19 2.88
C VAL A 56 -7.95 1.72 1.84
N GLY A 57 -7.09 2.65 2.27
CA GLY A 57 -6.18 3.40 1.40
C GLY A 57 -4.71 3.29 1.79
N TRP A 58 -3.86 3.91 0.97
CA TRP A 58 -2.46 4.11 1.30
C TRP A 58 -2.31 5.19 2.38
N GLU A 59 -1.35 5.00 3.28
CA GLU A 59 -1.09 5.96 4.37
C GLU A 59 -0.81 7.37 3.84
N ASN A 60 -0.02 7.50 2.77
CA ASN A 60 0.27 8.80 2.16
C ASN A 60 -0.98 9.48 1.56
N GLU A 61 -1.91 8.71 1.00
CA GLU A 61 -3.18 9.24 0.46
C GLU A 61 -4.12 9.66 1.60
N ALA A 62 -4.15 8.92 2.70
CA ALA A 62 -4.97 9.27 3.88
C ALA A 62 -4.50 10.58 4.52
N PHE A 63 -3.18 10.77 4.69
CA PHE A 63 -2.65 12.03 5.19
C PHE A 63 -2.85 13.20 4.21
N LEU A 64 -2.71 12.94 2.90
CA LEU A 64 -3.00 13.95 1.89
C LEU A 64 -4.46 14.38 1.92
N ALA A 65 -5.38 13.43 2.04
CA ALA A 65 -6.82 13.70 2.16
C ALA A 65 -7.14 14.59 3.37
N VAL A 66 -6.60 14.27 4.55
CA VAL A 66 -6.79 15.10 5.74
C VAL A 66 -6.19 16.50 5.56
N LYS A 67 -5.02 16.60 4.91
CA LYS A 67 -4.38 17.90 4.62
C LYS A 67 -5.19 18.75 3.63
N GLU A 68 -5.79 18.14 2.61
CA GLU A 68 -6.52 18.86 1.56
C GLU A 68 -7.96 19.19 1.95
N PHE A 69 -8.64 18.30 2.68
CA PHE A 69 -10.08 18.38 2.93
C PHE A 69 -10.47 18.67 4.39
N GLY A 70 -9.49 18.69 5.31
CA GLY A 70 -9.68 19.01 6.72
C GLY A 70 -9.89 17.78 7.62
N ALA A 71 -9.34 17.86 8.84
CA ALA A 71 -9.44 16.82 9.86
C ALA A 71 -10.82 16.76 10.55
N ASP A 72 -11.68 17.74 10.29
CA ASP A 72 -13.07 17.77 10.73
C ASP A 72 -13.97 16.83 9.92
N ARG A 73 -13.53 16.44 8.73
CA ARG A 73 -14.30 15.58 7.82
C ARG A 73 -13.89 14.12 7.84
N PHE A 74 -12.62 13.83 8.11
CA PHE A 74 -12.06 12.49 8.02
C PHE A 74 -11.14 12.18 9.19
N GLU A 75 -11.24 10.94 9.68
CA GLU A 75 -10.35 10.38 10.69
C GLU A 75 -9.48 9.28 10.08
N ILE A 76 -8.20 9.24 10.45
CA ILE A 76 -7.30 8.15 10.08
C ILE A 76 -7.37 7.07 11.17
N VAL A 77 -7.97 5.93 10.85
CA VAL A 77 -8.00 4.76 11.72
C VAL A 77 -6.83 3.84 11.39
N VAL A 78 -5.93 3.65 12.35
CA VAL A 78 -4.77 2.75 12.20
C VAL A 78 -5.09 1.38 12.79
N PRO A 79 -5.04 0.29 11.99
CA PRO A 79 -5.35 -1.04 12.50
C PRO A 79 -4.26 -1.54 13.46
N SER A 80 -4.59 -2.57 14.24
CA SER A 80 -3.64 -3.22 15.15
C SER A 80 -2.43 -3.85 14.44
N VAL A 81 -2.62 -4.25 13.17
CA VAL A 81 -1.58 -4.79 12.29
C VAL A 81 -1.87 -4.41 10.84
N SER A 82 -0.81 -4.16 10.07
CA SER A 82 -0.88 -3.94 8.62
C SER A 82 0.33 -4.57 7.92
N ILE A 83 0.45 -4.37 6.61
CA ILE A 83 1.56 -4.86 5.80
C ILE A 83 2.56 -3.72 5.52
N LEU A 84 3.86 -3.99 5.62
CA LEU A 84 4.89 -3.09 5.12
C LEU A 84 4.83 -3.09 3.59
N ALA A 85 4.35 -1.99 3.03
CA ALA A 85 4.30 -1.82 1.60
C ALA A 85 5.58 -1.13 1.08
N GLU A 86 6.23 -1.75 0.10
CA GLU A 86 7.53 -1.32 -0.42
C GLU A 86 7.45 -1.10 -1.94
N PRO A 87 7.02 0.10 -2.40
CA PRO A 87 6.94 0.41 -3.82
C PRO A 87 8.34 0.39 -4.47
N PRO A 88 8.63 -0.54 -5.39
CA PRO A 88 9.95 -0.64 -6.00
C PRO A 88 10.12 0.37 -7.14
N VAL A 89 11.36 0.78 -7.38
CA VAL A 89 11.77 1.59 -8.55
C VAL A 89 12.88 0.87 -9.31
N ALA A 90 12.90 1.02 -10.64
CA ALA A 90 13.91 0.40 -11.50
C ALA A 90 14.15 1.20 -12.78
N VAL A 91 15.38 1.17 -13.29
CA VAL A 91 15.69 1.68 -14.62
C VAL A 91 15.31 0.63 -15.67
N VAL A 92 14.57 1.04 -16.69
CA VAL A 92 14.29 0.17 -17.85
C VAL A 92 15.49 0.21 -18.81
N GLU A 93 16.52 -0.57 -18.51
CA GLU A 93 17.85 -0.46 -19.14
C GLU A 93 17.82 -0.46 -20.67
N LYS A 94 17.05 -1.36 -21.31
CA LYS A 94 16.97 -1.44 -22.77
C LYS A 94 16.43 -0.16 -23.40
N VAL A 95 15.44 0.46 -22.76
CA VAL A 95 14.84 1.72 -23.22
C VAL A 95 15.80 2.87 -22.95
N ALA A 96 16.37 2.94 -21.74
CA ALA A 96 17.32 3.99 -21.39
C ALA A 96 18.52 4.02 -22.37
N ARG A 97 19.10 2.84 -22.69
CA ARG A 97 20.15 2.66 -23.70
C ARG A 97 19.75 3.14 -25.08
N ARG A 98 18.58 2.73 -25.55
CA ARG A 98 18.06 3.13 -26.86
C ARG A 98 17.91 4.65 -26.99
N HIS A 99 17.59 5.33 -25.91
CA HIS A 99 17.39 6.77 -25.87
C HIS A 99 18.62 7.57 -25.39
N GLY A 100 19.74 6.91 -25.05
CA GLY A 100 20.93 7.56 -24.50
C GLY A 100 20.69 8.29 -23.18
N THR A 101 19.79 7.75 -22.34
CA THR A 101 19.33 8.37 -21.08
C THR A 101 19.76 7.60 -19.84
N GLU A 102 20.65 6.60 -19.95
CA GLU A 102 21.02 5.75 -18.80
C GLU A 102 21.57 6.55 -17.63
N ALA A 103 22.47 7.51 -17.90
CA ALA A 103 23.08 8.32 -16.85
C ALA A 103 22.03 9.17 -16.11
N ALA A 104 21.13 9.82 -16.84
CA ALA A 104 20.06 10.63 -16.27
C ALA A 104 19.04 9.77 -15.49
N ALA A 105 18.62 8.63 -16.06
CA ALA A 105 17.68 7.72 -15.40
C ALA A 105 18.26 7.13 -14.11
N LYS A 106 19.54 6.74 -14.12
CA LYS A 106 20.22 6.26 -12.91
C LYS A 106 20.34 7.37 -11.87
N ALA A 107 20.80 8.56 -12.27
CA ALA A 107 20.93 9.70 -11.37
C ALA A 107 19.59 10.09 -10.73
N TYR A 108 18.49 10.03 -11.48
CA TYR A 108 17.15 10.27 -10.97
C TYR A 108 16.76 9.27 -9.87
N LEU A 109 16.99 7.96 -10.06
CA LEU A 109 16.70 6.97 -9.03
C LEU A 109 17.64 7.08 -7.83
N ASP A 110 18.94 7.31 -8.05
CA ASP A 110 19.91 7.52 -6.97
C ASP A 110 19.49 8.72 -6.11
N PHE A 111 19.00 9.80 -6.74
CA PHE A 111 18.54 11.01 -6.04
C PHE A 111 17.36 10.74 -5.10
N LEU A 112 16.47 9.78 -5.41
CA LEU A 112 15.39 9.40 -4.49
C LEU A 112 15.92 8.94 -3.13
N TYR A 113 17.15 8.40 -3.08
CA TYR A 113 17.80 7.93 -1.86
C TYR A 113 18.79 8.94 -1.25
N SER A 114 18.96 10.11 -1.86
CA SER A 114 19.70 11.22 -1.25
C SER A 114 18.94 11.78 -0.03
N GLU A 115 19.63 12.53 0.84
CA GLU A 115 18.95 13.21 1.96
C GLU A 115 17.83 14.13 1.48
N GLU A 116 18.01 14.82 0.36
CA GLU A 116 16.98 15.67 -0.23
C GLU A 116 15.79 14.86 -0.75
N GLY A 117 16.03 13.75 -1.45
CA GLY A 117 14.96 12.85 -1.90
C GLY A 117 14.16 12.26 -0.73
N GLN A 118 14.84 11.87 0.34
CA GLN A 118 14.23 11.32 1.55
C GLN A 118 13.46 12.38 2.35
N GLU A 119 13.95 13.63 2.38
CA GLU A 119 13.23 14.78 2.92
C GLU A 119 11.95 15.06 2.13
N ILE A 120 12.01 15.03 0.80
CA ILE A 120 10.84 15.19 -0.08
C ILE A 120 9.83 14.07 0.18
N ALA A 121 10.28 12.82 0.34
CA ALA A 121 9.40 11.69 0.64
C ALA A 121 8.63 11.90 1.96
N GLY A 122 9.34 12.27 3.03
CA GLY A 122 8.73 12.51 4.35
C GLY A 122 7.70 13.65 4.33
N ARG A 123 8.03 14.75 3.65
CA ARG A 123 7.13 15.91 3.46
C ARG A 123 5.85 15.55 2.70
N ASN A 124 5.91 14.55 1.83
CA ASN A 124 4.79 14.05 1.04
C ASN A 124 4.20 12.75 1.61
N PHE A 125 4.33 12.55 2.93
CA PHE A 125 3.66 11.47 3.67
C PHE A 125 4.13 10.05 3.33
N TYR A 126 5.29 9.89 2.70
CA TYR A 126 5.94 8.58 2.56
C TYR A 126 6.94 8.37 3.70
N ARG A 127 7.00 7.16 4.26
CA ARG A 127 7.94 6.82 5.34
C ARG A 127 9.38 6.77 4.78
N PRO A 128 10.29 7.70 5.15
CA PRO A 128 11.65 7.71 4.62
C PRO A 128 12.51 6.58 5.21
N ARG A 129 13.54 6.16 4.47
CA ARG A 129 14.59 5.23 4.91
C ARG A 129 15.81 5.94 5.50
N SER A 130 16.09 7.20 5.12
CA SER A 130 17.14 7.99 5.79
C SER A 130 16.81 8.11 7.27
N LYS A 131 17.79 7.85 8.14
CA LYS A 131 17.63 7.98 9.61
C LYS A 131 17.28 9.42 9.99
N THR A 132 17.88 10.39 9.30
CA THR A 132 17.67 11.83 9.55
C THR A 132 16.24 12.23 9.21
N ALA A 133 15.78 11.92 8.00
CA ALA A 133 14.41 12.22 7.58
C ALA A 133 13.37 11.42 8.39
N ALA A 134 13.61 10.14 8.65
CA ALA A 134 12.71 9.31 9.46
C ALA A 134 12.55 9.85 10.89
N ALA A 135 13.63 10.34 11.51
CA ALA A 135 13.54 10.97 12.84
C ALA A 135 12.73 12.28 12.78
N LYS A 136 13.00 13.13 11.79
CA LYS A 136 12.31 14.41 11.58
C LYS A 136 10.80 14.25 11.41
N TYR A 137 10.37 13.26 10.63
CA TYR A 137 8.96 13.00 10.32
C TYR A 137 8.30 11.96 11.24
N SER A 138 8.99 11.49 12.29
CA SER A 138 8.51 10.39 13.14
C SER A 138 7.14 10.67 13.80
N ALA A 139 6.88 11.91 14.20
CA ALA A 139 5.61 12.30 14.84
C ALA A 139 4.41 12.30 13.86
N GLN A 140 4.67 12.31 12.55
CA GLN A 140 3.62 12.27 11.53
C GLN A 140 3.02 10.87 11.39
N PHE A 141 3.80 9.82 11.66
CA PHE A 141 3.42 8.44 11.36
C PHE A 141 3.08 7.67 12.62
N SER A 142 1.88 7.10 12.65
CA SER A 142 1.47 6.24 13.76
C SER A 142 2.34 4.98 13.84
N LYS A 143 2.60 4.54 15.07
CA LYS A 143 3.22 3.24 15.33
C LYS A 143 2.19 2.15 15.04
N VAL A 144 2.56 1.20 14.18
CA VAL A 144 1.72 0.09 13.76
C VAL A 144 2.58 -1.16 13.64
N LYS A 145 2.05 -2.32 14.04
CA LYS A 145 2.72 -3.59 13.79
C LYS A 145 2.65 -3.88 12.29
N LEU A 146 3.79 -4.04 11.65
CA LEU A 146 3.88 -4.37 10.23
C LEU A 146 4.48 -5.76 10.07
N PHE A 147 3.87 -6.56 9.19
CA PHE A 147 4.51 -7.76 8.64
C PHE A 147 4.96 -7.48 7.21
N THR A 148 5.95 -8.22 6.73
CA THR A 148 6.43 -8.10 5.35
C THR A 148 5.79 -9.15 4.43
N ILE A 149 5.93 -8.93 3.12
CA ILE A 149 5.48 -9.91 2.14
C ILE A 149 6.29 -11.21 2.20
N ASP A 150 7.56 -11.11 2.55
CA ASP A 150 8.44 -12.29 2.67
C ASP A 150 8.06 -13.14 3.88
N GLU A 151 7.78 -12.51 5.03
CA GLU A 151 7.40 -13.19 6.27
C GLU A 151 6.10 -14.01 6.14
N VAL A 152 5.07 -13.43 5.51
CA VAL A 152 3.73 -14.02 5.50
C VAL A 152 3.43 -14.81 4.24
N PHE A 153 3.94 -14.35 3.09
CA PHE A 153 3.60 -14.94 1.78
C PHE A 153 4.76 -15.64 1.10
N GLY A 154 5.98 -15.56 1.64
CA GLY A 154 7.18 -16.12 1.00
C GLY A 154 7.59 -15.35 -0.26
N GLY A 155 7.27 -14.05 -0.30
CA GLY A 155 7.67 -13.13 -1.37
C GLY A 155 6.65 -12.99 -2.50
N TRP A 156 6.88 -11.98 -3.33
CA TRP A 156 5.92 -11.53 -4.35
C TRP A 156 5.55 -12.60 -5.39
N GLN A 157 6.50 -13.43 -5.82
CA GLN A 157 6.21 -14.45 -6.84
C GLN A 157 5.17 -15.47 -6.34
N LYS A 158 5.29 -15.89 -5.07
CA LYS A 158 4.35 -16.83 -4.45
C LYS A 158 3.01 -16.15 -4.19
N ALA A 159 3.03 -14.95 -3.60
CA ALA A 159 1.82 -14.17 -3.34
C ALA A 159 1.01 -13.91 -4.62
N GLN A 160 1.68 -13.51 -5.70
CA GLN A 160 1.06 -13.27 -7.00
C GLN A 160 0.43 -14.53 -7.58
N LYS A 161 1.19 -15.63 -7.62
CA LYS A 161 0.70 -16.91 -8.16
C LYS A 161 -0.51 -17.44 -7.41
N GLU A 162 -0.50 -17.35 -6.08
CA GLU A 162 -1.55 -17.90 -5.23
C GLU A 162 -2.81 -17.02 -5.23
N HIS A 163 -2.65 -15.71 -5.08
CA HIS A 163 -3.78 -14.82 -4.83
C HIS A 163 -4.31 -14.11 -6.08
N PHE A 164 -3.46 -13.76 -7.06
CA PHE A 164 -3.78 -12.74 -8.05
C PHE A 164 -3.69 -13.17 -9.52
N ASN A 165 -3.09 -14.32 -9.83
CA ASN A 165 -3.19 -14.88 -11.17
C ASN A 165 -4.63 -15.31 -11.48
N ASP A 166 -4.99 -15.41 -12.76
CA ASP A 166 -6.29 -15.93 -13.19
C ASP A 166 -6.63 -17.27 -12.52
N GLY A 167 -7.82 -17.36 -11.92
CA GLY A 167 -8.28 -18.51 -11.13
C GLY A 167 -7.70 -18.56 -9.69
N GLY A 168 -6.90 -17.56 -9.32
CA GLY A 168 -6.31 -17.41 -7.99
C GLY A 168 -7.35 -17.14 -6.91
N VAL A 169 -6.88 -17.02 -5.67
CA VAL A 169 -7.80 -16.89 -4.52
C VAL A 169 -8.68 -15.64 -4.62
N PHE A 170 -8.18 -14.52 -5.15
CA PHE A 170 -8.99 -13.31 -5.32
C PHE A 170 -10.20 -13.54 -6.24
N ASP A 171 -10.02 -14.21 -7.38
CA ASP A 171 -11.13 -14.52 -8.30
C ASP A 171 -12.17 -15.40 -7.62
N GLN A 172 -11.73 -16.38 -6.81
CA GLN A 172 -12.63 -17.25 -6.06
C GLN A 172 -13.44 -16.51 -4.98
N ILE A 173 -12.94 -15.35 -4.53
CA ILE A 173 -13.61 -14.47 -3.58
C ILE A 173 -14.57 -13.52 -4.29
N TYR A 174 -14.18 -12.99 -5.45
CA TYR A 174 -14.89 -11.90 -6.11
C TYR A 174 -15.95 -12.36 -7.13
N VAL A 175 -15.72 -13.49 -7.81
CA VAL A 175 -16.61 -13.99 -8.88
C VAL A 175 -17.80 -14.80 -8.32
N LYS A 176 -17.87 -15.01 -7.00
CA LYS A 176 -18.94 -15.74 -6.31
C LYS A 176 -19.80 -14.84 -5.44
#